data_AF-A0A660XXU1-F1
#
_entry.id   AF-A0A660XXU1-F1
#
_cell.length_a   1.000
_cell.length_b   1.000
_cell.length_c   1.000
_cell.angle_alpha   90.00
_cell.angle_beta   90.00
_cell.angle_gamma   90.00
#
_symmetry.space_group_name_H-M   'P 1'
#
loop_
_entity.id
_entity.type
_entity.pdbx_description
1 polymer ?
#
loop_
_entity_poly.entity_id
_entity_poly.type
_entity_poly.pdbx_seq_one_letter_code
_entity_poly.pdbx_strand_id
1 'polypeptide(L)'
;MKIKVIFIISLLLFSLLACTKKEPETLDLGAFENGIYSNQYFGFTLDLSDEWQMQENQTIQMMRKMGKEILSGDDKNMKAALDL
;
A
#
# COMPACT_ATOMS: atom_id res chain seq x y z
N MET A 1 -10.60 -20.28 41.49
CA MET A 1 -10.94 -20.58 40.08
C MET A 1 -11.51 -19.37 39.34
N LYS A 2 -12.50 -18.65 39.89
CA LYS A 2 -13.14 -17.48 39.26
C LYS A 2 -12.18 -16.32 38.91
N ILE A 3 -11.22 -15.99 39.78
CA ILE A 3 -10.22 -14.94 39.54
C ILE A 3 -9.28 -15.25 38.35
N LYS A 4 -8.89 -16.51 38.17
CA LYS A 4 -8.04 -16.92 37.04
C LYS A 4 -8.79 -16.81 35.71
N VAL A 5 -10.08 -17.15 35.73
CA VAL A 5 -10.98 -17.01 34.56
C VAL A 5 -11.17 -15.53 34.20
N ILE A 6 -11.35 -14.65 35.18
CA ILE A 6 -11.44 -13.20 34.96
C ILE A 6 -10.15 -12.65 34.34
N PHE A 7 -8.98 -13.11 34.80
CA PHE A 7 -7.69 -12.70 34.22
C PHE A 7 -7.52 -13.14 32.77
N ILE A 8 -7.93 -14.38 32.45
CA ILE A 8 -7.87 -14.91 31.08
C ILE A 8 -8.82 -14.15 30.15
N ILE A 9 -10.04 -13.85 30.62
CA ILE A 9 -11.02 -13.06 29.84
C ILE A 9 -10.52 -11.64 29.60
N SER A 10 -9.93 -11.00 30.61
CA SER A 10 -9.33 -9.67 30.49
C SER A 10 -8.18 -9.64 29.48
N LEU A 11 -7.30 -10.65 29.50
CA LEU A 11 -6.20 -10.79 28.55
C LEU A 11 -6.70 -11.01 27.11
N LEU A 12 -7.77 -11.80 26.95
CA LEU A 12 -8.41 -12.02 25.64
C LEU A 12 -9.01 -10.72 25.08
N LEU A 13 -9.73 -9.96 25.91
CA LEU A 13 -10.31 -8.67 25.54
C LEU A 13 -9.24 -7.64 25.13
N PHE A 14 -8.08 -7.64 25.79
CA PHE A 14 -6.98 -6.74 25.45
C PHE A 14 -6.35 -7.05 24.08
N SER A 15 -6.39 -8.31 23.63
CA SER A 15 -5.88 -8.71 22.31
C SER A 15 -6.72 -8.18 21.14
N LEU A 16 -7.99 -7.85 21.38
CA LEU A 16 -8.90 -7.29 20.36
C LEU A 16 -8.59 -5.81 20.05
N LEU A 17 -7.82 -5.11 20.89
CA LEU A 17 -7.42 -3.72 20.66
C LEU A 17 -6.19 -3.59 19.76
N ALA A 18 -5.56 -4.71 19.37
CA ALA A 18 -4.24 -4.71 18.75
C ALA A 18 -4.21 -4.42 17.24
N CYS A 19 -5.34 -4.17 16.56
CA CYS A 19 -5.29 -3.90 15.12
C CYS A 19 -6.37 -2.90 14.67
N THR A 20 -6.00 -1.63 14.63
CA THR A 20 -6.77 -0.53 14.00
C THR A 20 -5.95 0.17 12.92
N LYS A 21 -5.11 -0.57 12.18
CA LYS A 21 -4.54 -0.02 10.94
C LYS A 21 -5.65 0.09 9.91
N LYS A 22 -6.14 1.31 9.69
CA LYS A 22 -6.99 1.64 8.54
C LYS A 22 -6.21 1.28 7.27
N GLU A 23 -6.80 0.45 6.43
CA GLU A 23 -6.29 0.26 5.07
C GLU A 23 -6.36 1.62 4.35
N PRO A 24 -5.28 2.06 3.68
CA PRO A 24 -5.33 3.26 2.87
C PRO A 24 -6.34 3.08 1.73
N GLU A 25 -7.29 4.01 1.64
CA GLU A 25 -8.38 3.99 0.65
C GLU A 25 -7.89 4.15 -0.80
N THR A 26 -6.66 4.62 -0.98
CA THR A 26 -6.04 4.84 -2.29
C THR A 26 -4.72 4.09 -2.40
N LEU A 27 -4.43 3.62 -3.62
CA LEU A 27 -3.13 3.02 -3.93
C LEU A 27 -2.02 4.04 -3.67
N ASP A 28 -1.19 3.75 -2.66
CA ASP A 28 0.02 4.50 -2.34
C ASP A 28 1.18 3.96 -3.17
N LEU A 29 1.77 4.82 -4.01
CA LEU A 29 2.98 4.48 -4.77
C LEU A 29 4.24 4.44 -3.88
N GLY A 30 4.09 4.86 -2.62
CA GLY A 30 5.13 4.93 -1.62
C GLY A 30 5.90 6.25 -1.65
N ALA A 31 6.70 6.44 -0.62
CA ALA A 31 7.56 7.61 -0.43
C ALA A 31 9.01 7.17 -0.24
N PHE A 32 9.93 8.02 -0.69
CA PHE A 32 11.37 7.81 -0.53
C PHE A 32 11.99 8.99 0.21
N GLU A 33 12.57 8.72 1.37
CA GLU A 33 13.27 9.71 2.19
C GLU A 33 14.53 9.09 2.76
N ASN A 34 15.68 9.75 2.59
CA ASN A 34 16.97 9.36 3.18
C ASN A 34 17.38 7.89 2.93
N GLY A 35 17.27 7.39 1.69
CA GLY A 35 17.62 6.00 1.37
C GLY A 35 16.53 4.99 1.68
N ILE A 36 15.44 5.40 2.33
CA ILE A 36 14.38 4.49 2.76
C ILE A 36 13.15 4.67 1.89
N TYR A 37 12.77 3.61 1.18
CA TYR A 37 11.46 3.51 0.53
C TYR A 37 10.44 2.94 1.51
N SER A 38 9.29 3.58 1.62
CA SER A 38 8.16 3.11 2.43
C SER A 38 6.91 3.00 1.57
N ASN A 39 6.18 1.91 1.71
CA ASN A 39 4.86 1.74 1.10
C ASN A 39 3.85 1.40 2.18
N GLN A 40 2.97 2.35 2.50
CA GLN A 40 2.00 2.15 3.57
C GLN A 40 0.88 1.22 3.16
N TYR A 41 0.51 1.21 1.87
CA TYR A 41 -0.53 0.35 1.31
C TYR A 41 -0.20 -1.13 1.45
N PHE A 42 1.04 -1.52 1.14
CA PHE A 42 1.51 -2.90 1.30
C PHE A 42 2.18 -3.16 2.66
N GLY A 43 2.32 -2.13 3.50
CA GLY A 43 2.81 -2.25 4.87
C GLY A 43 4.27 -2.64 5.02
N PHE A 44 5.13 -2.27 4.06
CA PHE A 44 6.56 -2.59 4.09
C PHE A 44 7.45 -1.36 3.92
N THR A 45 8.72 -1.55 4.28
CA THR A 45 9.79 -0.56 4.13
C THR A 45 11.03 -1.28 3.58
N LEU A 46 11.75 -0.63 2.66
CA LEU A 46 12.99 -1.10 2.06
C LEU A 46 14.08 -0.06 2.26
N ASP A 47 15.26 -0.51 2.67
CA ASP A 47 16.49 0.26 2.64
C ASP A 47 17.11 0.11 1.24
N LEU A 48 17.12 1.19 0.47
CA LEU A 48 17.66 1.24 -0.88
C LEU A 48 18.93 2.08 -0.86
N SER A 49 19.99 1.57 -1.49
CA SER A 49 21.24 2.31 -1.64
C SER A 49 21.03 3.61 -2.44
N ASP A 50 21.94 4.57 -2.26
CA ASP A 50 21.92 5.88 -2.95
C ASP A 50 22.02 5.77 -4.49
N GLU A 51 22.29 4.58 -5.02
CA GLU A 51 22.32 4.30 -6.46
C GLU A 51 20.92 4.26 -7.09
N TRP A 52 19.87 4.10 -6.28
CA TRP A 52 18.48 4.08 -6.75
C TRP A 52 17.98 5.49 -7.03
N GLN A 53 17.56 5.73 -8.27
CA GLN A 53 16.90 6.97 -8.66
C GLN A 53 15.39 6.78 -8.59
N MET A 54 14.73 7.57 -7.75
CA MET A 54 13.28 7.53 -7.62
C MET A 54 12.62 8.45 -8.65
N GLN A 55 11.65 7.90 -9.38
CA GLN A 55 10.88 8.66 -10.36
C GLN A 55 9.76 9.45 -9.69
N GLU A 56 9.56 10.69 -10.13
CA GLU A 56 8.46 11.52 -9.63
C GLU A 56 7.08 10.89 -9.90
N ASN A 57 6.20 10.94 -8.90
CA ASN A 57 4.85 10.40 -8.97
C ASN A 57 4.04 10.93 -10.16
N GLN A 58 4.19 12.22 -10.49
CA GLN A 58 3.52 12.82 -11.65
C GLN A 58 3.96 12.17 -12.97
N THR A 59 5.26 11.91 -13.12
CA THR A 59 5.80 11.24 -14.31
C THR A 59 5.30 9.81 -14.39
N ILE A 60 5.26 9.08 -13.28
CA ILE A 60 4.72 7.71 -13.22
C ILE A 60 3.26 7.69 -13.67
N GLN A 61 2.43 8.63 -13.19
CA GLN A 61 1.02 8.72 -13.58
C GLN A 61 0.86 9.07 -15.06
N MET A 62 1.67 10.00 -15.58
CA MET A 62 1.67 10.35 -17.00
C MET A 62 2.05 9.14 -17.87
N MET A 63 3.12 8.43 -17.52
CA MET A 63 3.57 7.22 -18.21
C MET A 63 2.50 6.13 -18.17
N ARG A 64 1.85 5.91 -17.03
CA ARG A 64 0.74 4.97 -16.90
C ARG A 64 -0.41 5.32 -17.84
N LYS A 65 -0.81 6.59 -17.88
CA LYS A 65 -1.90 7.06 -18.76
C LYS A 65 -1.55 6.85 -20.23
N MET A 66 -0.36 7.26 -20.66
CA MET A 66 0.10 7.08 -22.04
C MET A 66 0.20 5.60 -22.42
N GLY A 67 0.78 4.78 -21.55
CA GLY A 67 0.90 3.34 -21.77
C GLY A 67 -0.46 2.68 -21.92
N LYS A 68 -1.44 3.04 -21.09
CA LYS A 68 -2.82 2.57 -21.20
C LYS A 68 -3.43 2.92 -22.56
N GLU A 69 -3.30 4.17 -23.01
CA GLU A 69 -3.83 4.62 -24.30
C GLU A 69 -3.18 3.88 -25.48
N ILE A 70 -1.87 3.66 -25.43
CA ILE A 70 -1.12 2.91 -26.45
C ILE A 70 -1.55 1.44 -26.50
N LEU A 71 -1.66 0.79 -25.33
CA LEU A 71 -2.01 -0.63 -25.24
C LEU A 71 -3.47 -0.90 -25.58
N SER A 72 -4.39 -0.02 -25.19
CA SER A 72 -5.81 -0.20 -25.50
C SER A 72 -6.11 0.10 -26.96
N GLY A 73 -5.43 1.08 -27.57
CA GLY A 73 -5.85 1.65 -28.85
C GLY A 73 -7.34 2.01 -28.80
N ASP A 74 -8.11 1.49 -29.76
CA ASP A 74 -9.56 1.67 -29.85
C ASP A 74 -10.39 0.59 -29.13
N ASP A 75 -9.76 -0.44 -28.55
CA ASP A 75 -10.46 -1.53 -27.86
C ASP A 75 -10.98 -1.07 -26.50
N LYS A 76 -12.31 -0.90 -26.42
CA LYS A 76 -13.02 -0.48 -25.21
C LYS A 76 -12.95 -1.52 -24.08
N ASN A 77 -12.90 -2.81 -24.42
CA ASN A 77 -12.79 -3.87 -23.42
C ASN A 77 -11.38 -3.86 -22.81
N MET A 78 -10.35 -3.69 -23.65
CA MET A 78 -8.98 -3.53 -23.17
C MET A 78 -8.82 -2.28 -22.31
N LYS A 79 -9.41 -1.15 -22.73
CA LYS A 79 -9.39 0.10 -21.94
C LYS A 79 -10.01 -0.08 -20.56
N ALA A 80 -11.13 -0.79 -20.47
CA ALA A 80 -11.80 -1.08 -19.20
C ALA A 80 -10.99 -2.06 -18.33
N ALA A 81 -10.35 -3.07 -18.94
CA ALA A 81 -9.51 -4.01 -18.20
C ALA A 81 -8.24 -3.37 -17.61
N LEU A 82 -7.76 -2.27 -18.19
CA LEU A 82 -6.59 -1.52 -17.74
C LEU A 82 -6.93 -0.37 -16.76
N ASP A 83 -8.22 -0.10 -16.51
CA ASP A 83 -8.69 0.79 -15.45
C ASP A 83 -8.84 -0.02 -14.14
N LEU A 84 -7.69 -0.30 -13.51
CA LEU A 84 -7.58 -0.94 -12.19
C LEU A 84 -7.49 0.10 -11.07
#